data_AF-A0A4Y1WT21-F1
#
_entry.id   AF-A0A4Y1WT21-F1
#
_cell.length_a   1.000
_cell.length_b   1.000
_cell.length_c   1.000
_cell.angle_alpha   90.00
_cell.angle_beta   90.00
_cell.angle_gamma   90.00
#
_symmetry.space_group_name_H-M   'P 1'
#
loop_
_entity.id
_entity.type
_entity.pdbx_description
1 polymer ?
#
loop_
_entity_poly.entity_id
_entity_poly.type
_entity_poly.pdbx_seq_one_letter_code
_entity_poly.pdbx_strand_id
1 'polypeptide(L)'
;MRLSQKITGFLHNGVSTLWYFAVMAVKENFRNYVGRAGRTEGALSDELALLANGPSLADELPRLLAGARAGCDFLAVNYFAEHEAFERLRPAYYVLSDPQFFRASAQRDRVAALYRTLARKVTWPMTLYVQYYNPERFDYHAALPNGRIRIVPFHTQPYRGFRRLEFWLYRHGLGSANFGTVIQHGEYIGLLLGYRTLHLYGVDHTLTEGLTVDRRNRLCRIDRHFYDDGRPAEAHPMYVNATCPPVPYTMASYMAELAELFRGHEVLRDYAASLGARIVNHTRTSMIDAYERAADDRPST
;
A
#
# COMPACT_ATOMS: atom_id res chain seq x y z
N MET A 1 -13.50 -32.20 -2.26
CA MET A 1 -14.09 -31.13 -3.09
C MET A 1 -14.91 -31.77 -4.22
N ARG A 2 -16.21 -31.47 -4.29
CA ARG A 2 -17.18 -32.13 -5.21
C ARG A 2 -16.91 -31.70 -6.67
N LEU A 3 -17.21 -32.57 -7.64
CA LEU A 3 -17.02 -32.30 -9.08
C LEU A 3 -17.71 -31.00 -9.52
N SER A 4 -18.90 -30.72 -9.00
CA SER A 4 -19.63 -29.46 -9.23
C SER A 4 -18.84 -28.22 -8.80
N GLN A 5 -18.22 -28.24 -7.62
CA GLN A 5 -17.39 -27.13 -7.13
C GLN A 5 -16.17 -26.88 -8.02
N LYS A 6 -15.58 -27.95 -8.58
CA LYS A 6 -14.46 -27.83 -9.53
C LYS A 6 -14.90 -27.18 -10.84
N ILE A 7 -16.05 -27.58 -11.39
CA ILE A 7 -16.60 -27.01 -12.62
C ILE A 7 -16.97 -25.54 -12.40
N THR A 8 -17.66 -25.21 -11.31
CA THR A 8 -18.03 -23.83 -10.98
C THR A 8 -16.78 -22.96 -10.79
N GLY A 9 -15.76 -23.45 -10.07
CA GLY A 9 -14.51 -22.73 -9.90
C GLY A 9 -13.76 -22.52 -11.22
N PHE A 10 -13.75 -23.52 -12.09
CA PHE A 10 -13.13 -23.40 -13.42
C PHE A 10 -13.83 -22.34 -14.29
N LEU A 11 -15.16 -22.36 -14.35
CA LEU A 11 -15.95 -21.37 -15.11
C LEU A 11 -15.76 -19.95 -14.55
N HIS A 12 -15.83 -19.80 -13.23
CA HIS A 12 -15.58 -18.53 -12.55
C HIS A 12 -14.19 -17.97 -12.89
N ASN A 13 -13.16 -18.81 -12.85
CA ASN A 13 -11.80 -18.41 -13.18
C ASN A 13 -11.64 -18.05 -14.65
N GLY A 14 -12.32 -18.78 -15.55
CA GLY A 14 -12.36 -18.48 -16.99
C GLY A 14 -12.97 -17.11 -17.27
N VAL A 15 -14.16 -16.83 -16.73
CA VAL A 15 -14.84 -15.53 -16.88
C VAL A 15 -14.00 -14.41 -16.27
N SER A 16 -13.47 -14.61 -15.06
CA SER A 16 -12.60 -13.63 -14.39
C SER A 16 -11.34 -13.32 -15.20
N THR A 17 -10.78 -14.33 -15.88
CA THR A 17 -9.61 -14.17 -16.75
C THR A 17 -9.95 -13.35 -17.98
N LEU A 18 -11.03 -13.69 -18.70
CA LEU A 18 -11.47 -12.95 -19.87
C LEU A 18 -11.79 -11.49 -19.52
N TRP A 19 -12.51 -11.28 -18.42
CA TRP A 19 -12.83 -9.95 -17.92
C TRP A 19 -11.57 -9.14 -17.62
N TYR A 20 -10.59 -9.73 -16.92
CA TYR A 20 -9.32 -9.07 -16.63
C TYR A 20 -8.62 -8.60 -17.91
N PHE A 21 -8.49 -9.46 -18.92
CA PHE A 21 -7.83 -9.08 -20.18
C PHE A 21 -8.59 -8.00 -20.93
N ALA A 22 -9.93 -8.05 -20.93
CA ALA A 22 -10.76 -7.00 -21.51
C ALA A 22 -10.54 -5.64 -20.80
N VAL A 23 -10.52 -5.63 -19.47
CA VAL A 23 -10.27 -4.40 -18.70
C VAL A 23 -8.85 -3.88 -18.93
N MET A 24 -7.84 -4.76 -18.92
CA MET A 24 -6.46 -4.37 -19.19
C MET A 24 -6.28 -3.76 -20.59
N ALA A 25 -7.03 -4.23 -21.59
CA ALA A 25 -6.98 -3.69 -22.95
C ALA A 25 -7.64 -2.31 -23.07
N VAL A 26 -8.65 -2.01 -22.25
CA VAL A 26 -9.44 -0.76 -22.33
C VAL A 26 -8.92 0.31 -21.38
N LYS A 27 -8.54 -0.06 -20.15
CA LYS A 27 -8.18 0.87 -19.07
C LYS A 27 -6.69 0.94 -18.79
N GLU A 28 -5.94 -0.10 -19.14
CA GLU A 28 -4.52 -0.24 -18.87
C GLU A 28 -3.79 -0.36 -20.22
N ASN A 29 -2.64 -1.04 -20.31
CA ASN A 29 -1.94 -1.24 -21.59
C ASN A 29 -0.95 -2.42 -21.66
N PHE A 30 -0.99 -3.33 -20.69
CA PHE A 30 -0.11 -4.50 -20.63
C PHE A 30 1.41 -4.21 -20.63
N ARG A 31 1.83 -3.06 -20.11
CA ARG A 31 3.24 -2.67 -20.08
C ARG A 31 3.84 -2.87 -18.70
N ASN A 32 4.93 -3.63 -18.63
CA ASN A 32 5.72 -3.76 -17.40
C ASN A 32 6.52 -2.47 -17.11
N TYR A 33 5.87 -1.48 -16.50
CA TYR A 33 6.53 -0.23 -16.16
C TYR A 33 7.55 -0.37 -15.03
N VAL A 34 7.18 -1.08 -13.95
CA VAL A 34 8.03 -1.25 -12.77
C VAL A 34 9.29 -2.03 -13.12
N GLY A 35 9.17 -3.16 -13.83
CA GLY A 35 10.32 -3.96 -14.25
C GLY A 35 11.22 -3.23 -15.23
N ARG A 36 10.69 -2.35 -16.09
CA ARG A 36 11.49 -1.47 -16.97
C ARG A 36 12.14 -0.31 -16.23
N ALA A 37 11.56 0.12 -15.10
CA ALA A 37 12.15 1.17 -14.28
C ALA A 37 13.44 0.66 -13.61
N GLY A 38 13.44 -0.59 -13.17
CA GLY A 38 14.56 -1.21 -12.48
C GLY A 38 14.77 -0.62 -11.08
N ARG A 39 15.72 -1.19 -10.35
CA ARG A 39 16.15 -0.65 -9.05
C ARG A 39 16.91 0.66 -9.27
N THR A 40 16.87 1.52 -8.27
CA THR A 40 17.71 2.72 -8.25
C THR A 40 19.18 2.32 -8.38
N GLU A 41 19.94 3.06 -9.20
CA GLU A 41 21.37 2.82 -9.39
C GLU A 41 22.11 2.90 -8.06
N GLY A 42 22.98 1.91 -7.80
CA GLY A 42 23.76 1.85 -6.56
C GLY A 42 23.05 1.18 -5.37
N ALA A 43 21.91 0.49 -5.57
CA ALA A 43 21.31 -0.34 -4.52
C ALA A 43 22.34 -1.31 -3.92
N LEU A 44 22.58 -1.20 -2.61
CA LEU A 44 23.69 -1.89 -1.91
C LEU A 44 23.29 -3.22 -1.28
N SER A 45 22.00 -3.49 -1.14
CA SER A 45 21.44 -4.63 -0.42
C SER A 45 20.22 -5.16 -1.14
N ASP A 46 19.91 -6.46 -1.05
CA ASP A 46 18.65 -7.03 -1.55
C ASP A 46 17.46 -6.82 -0.61
N GLU A 47 17.62 -5.98 0.40
CA GLU A 47 16.58 -5.63 1.37
C GLU A 47 15.93 -4.28 1.09
N LEU A 48 14.61 -4.20 1.27
CA LEU A 48 13.82 -2.97 1.18
C LEU A 48 13.10 -2.73 2.49
N ALA A 49 13.24 -1.54 3.07
CA ALA A 49 12.43 -1.09 4.20
C ALA A 49 11.24 -0.27 3.69
N LEU A 50 10.02 -0.71 4.00
CA LEU A 50 8.78 -0.06 3.61
C LEU A 50 8.21 0.69 4.82
N LEU A 51 8.03 1.98 4.66
CA LEU A 51 7.56 2.92 5.68
C LEU A 51 6.11 3.29 5.37
N ALA A 52 5.19 2.73 6.14
CA ALA A 52 3.80 3.16 6.16
C ALA A 52 3.62 4.39 7.08
N ASN A 53 2.38 4.64 7.53
CA ASN A 53 2.03 5.84 8.28
C ASN A 53 1.22 5.51 9.54
N GLY A 54 1.25 4.26 9.99
CA GLY A 54 0.60 3.85 11.23
C GLY A 54 1.34 4.38 12.46
N PRO A 55 0.63 4.51 13.61
CA PRO A 55 1.17 5.15 14.81
C PRO A 55 2.41 4.46 15.38
N SER A 56 2.51 3.13 15.24
CA SER A 56 3.68 2.36 15.68
C SER A 56 5.01 2.80 15.07
N LEU A 57 4.97 3.48 13.91
CA LEU A 57 6.18 3.96 13.26
C LEU A 57 6.99 4.90 14.16
N ALA A 58 6.33 5.64 15.05
CA ALA A 58 6.98 6.55 15.98
C ALA A 58 8.01 5.83 16.88
N ASP A 59 7.74 4.58 17.24
CA ASP A 59 8.63 3.77 18.09
C ASP A 59 9.77 3.10 17.28
N GLU A 60 9.54 2.85 15.99
CA GLU A 60 10.46 2.15 15.10
C GLU A 60 11.49 3.11 14.46
N LEU A 61 11.05 4.33 14.16
CA LEU A 61 11.80 5.33 13.41
C LEU A 61 13.13 5.75 14.08
N PRO A 62 13.21 5.95 15.41
CA PRO A 62 14.49 6.28 16.06
C PRO A 62 15.59 5.25 15.77
N ARG A 63 15.23 3.96 15.68
CA ARG A 63 16.20 2.88 15.39
C ARG A 63 16.66 2.93 13.95
N LEU A 64 15.75 3.12 13.00
CA LEU A 64 16.08 3.30 11.58
C LEU A 64 17.00 4.50 11.37
N LEU A 65 16.70 5.61 12.05
CA LEU A 65 17.50 6.84 12.00
C LEU A 65 18.87 6.70 12.68
N ALA A 66 19.01 5.76 13.63
CA ALA A 66 20.28 5.40 14.26
C ALA A 66 21.11 4.42 13.41
N GLY A 67 20.64 4.04 12.22
CA GLY A 67 21.36 3.16 11.29
C GLY A 67 20.90 1.70 11.30
N ALA A 68 19.80 1.37 11.99
CA ALA A 68 19.15 0.08 11.75
C ALA A 68 18.78 0.01 10.26
N ARG A 69 19.20 -1.06 9.57
CA ARG A 69 19.07 -1.20 8.10
C ARG A 69 19.95 -0.25 7.29
N ALA A 70 21.13 0.14 7.80
CA ALA A 70 22.14 0.83 7.01
C ALA A 70 22.44 0.04 5.71
N GLY A 71 22.42 0.74 4.57
CA GLY A 71 22.61 0.14 3.25
C GLY A 71 21.34 -0.48 2.62
N CYS A 72 20.21 -0.51 3.33
CA CYS A 72 18.92 -0.86 2.72
C CYS A 72 18.32 0.34 2.01
N ASP A 73 17.57 0.07 0.94
CA ASP A 73 16.74 1.08 0.32
C ASP A 73 15.46 1.29 1.14
N PHE A 74 14.89 2.49 1.06
CA PHE A 74 13.61 2.81 1.67
C PHE A 74 12.53 3.09 0.61
N LEU A 75 11.33 2.59 0.87
CA LEU A 75 10.10 2.93 0.15
C LEU A 75 9.15 3.59 1.14
N ALA A 76 8.68 4.79 0.83
CA ALA A 76 7.70 5.50 1.66
C ALA A 76 6.35 5.63 0.94
N VAL A 77 5.27 5.79 1.70
CA VAL A 77 3.92 5.93 1.14
C VAL A 77 3.17 7.13 1.74
N ASN A 78 2.03 7.46 1.12
CA ASN A 78 1.06 8.46 1.62
C ASN A 78 1.71 9.80 1.98
N TYR A 79 1.56 10.25 3.23
CA TYR A 79 2.00 11.55 3.74
C TYR A 79 3.36 11.47 4.46
N PHE A 80 4.13 10.38 4.32
CA PHE A 80 5.40 10.23 5.06
C PHE A 80 6.40 11.36 4.76
N ALA A 81 6.36 11.96 3.56
CA ALA A 81 7.17 13.11 3.20
C ALA A 81 6.97 14.35 4.09
N GLU A 82 5.86 14.45 4.83
CA GLU A 82 5.62 15.53 5.79
C GLU A 82 6.52 15.38 7.04
N HIS A 83 6.89 14.15 7.40
CA HIS A 83 7.73 13.86 8.55
C HIS A 83 9.20 14.30 8.34
N GLU A 84 9.90 14.69 9.42
CA GLU A 84 11.31 15.13 9.37
C GLU A 84 12.27 14.00 8.96
N ALA A 85 11.95 12.76 9.33
CA ALA A 85 12.75 11.60 8.98
C ALA A 85 12.84 11.34 7.46
N PHE A 86 11.93 11.90 6.67
CA PHE A 86 11.93 11.72 5.21
C PHE A 86 13.25 12.16 4.57
N GLU A 87 13.76 13.34 4.93
CA GLU A 87 15.01 13.88 4.36
C GLU A 87 16.27 13.19 4.91
N ARG A 88 16.14 12.56 6.08
CA ARG A 88 17.22 11.79 6.73
C ARG A 88 17.35 10.39 6.12
N LEU A 89 16.22 9.71 5.92
CA LEU A 89 16.18 8.35 5.37
C LEU A 89 16.32 8.33 3.84
N ARG A 90 15.98 9.44 3.17
CA ARG A 90 16.08 9.61 1.71
C ARG A 90 15.52 8.42 0.91
N PRO A 91 14.20 8.13 1.00
CA PRO A 91 13.61 6.99 0.30
C PRO A 91 13.95 6.98 -1.19
N ALA A 92 14.43 5.82 -1.68
CA ALA A 92 14.68 5.57 -3.08
C ALA A 92 13.36 5.48 -3.87
N TYR A 93 12.29 5.05 -3.19
CA TYR A 93 10.97 4.87 -3.77
C TYR A 93 9.89 5.56 -2.96
N TYR A 94 8.84 6.01 -3.66
CA TYR A 94 7.63 6.55 -3.06
C TYR A 94 6.41 5.98 -3.77
N VAL A 95 5.32 5.67 -3.07
CA VAL A 95 4.09 5.15 -3.70
C VAL A 95 2.89 6.02 -3.32
N LEU A 96 2.17 6.49 -4.33
CA LEU A 96 0.86 7.13 -4.18
C LEU A 96 -0.18 6.35 -4.98
N SER A 97 -1.05 5.63 -4.27
CA SER A 97 -2.06 4.78 -4.89
C SER A 97 -3.47 4.97 -4.33
N ASP A 98 -3.69 5.79 -3.31
CA ASP A 98 -5.06 6.11 -2.89
C ASP A 98 -5.68 7.09 -3.92
N PRO A 99 -6.93 6.86 -4.38
CA PRO A 99 -7.64 7.80 -5.25
C PRO A 99 -7.61 9.26 -4.79
N GLN A 100 -7.53 9.54 -3.49
CA GLN A 100 -7.43 10.90 -2.96
C GLN A 100 -6.26 11.71 -3.57
N PHE A 101 -5.17 11.04 -3.98
CA PHE A 101 -3.96 11.70 -4.47
C PHE A 101 -4.04 12.17 -5.93
N PHE A 102 -5.06 11.73 -6.67
CA PHE A 102 -5.17 12.01 -8.11
C PHE A 102 -6.61 12.15 -8.61
N ARG A 103 -7.60 12.11 -7.71
CA ARG A 103 -9.01 12.41 -7.97
C ARG A 103 -9.51 13.59 -7.16
N ALA A 104 -10.60 14.19 -7.60
CA ALA A 104 -11.33 15.17 -6.83
C ALA A 104 -11.72 14.60 -5.46
N SER A 105 -11.28 15.26 -4.40
CA SER A 105 -11.57 14.89 -3.02
C SER A 105 -11.66 16.14 -2.15
N ALA A 106 -12.28 16.01 -0.98
CA ALA A 106 -12.32 17.07 0.03
C ALA A 106 -10.91 17.45 0.56
N GLN A 107 -9.90 16.58 0.34
CA GLN A 107 -8.53 16.78 0.81
C GLN A 107 -7.60 17.41 -0.24
N ARG A 108 -8.15 18.01 -1.31
CA ARG A 108 -7.37 18.52 -2.45
C ARG A 108 -6.23 19.46 -2.05
N ASP A 109 -6.45 20.35 -1.09
CA ASP A 109 -5.42 21.30 -0.64
C ASP A 109 -4.27 20.61 0.11
N ARG A 110 -4.59 19.60 0.93
CA ARG A 110 -3.60 18.77 1.63
C ARG A 110 -2.77 17.96 0.64
N VAL A 111 -3.42 17.36 -0.35
CA VAL A 111 -2.76 16.62 -1.42
C VAL A 111 -1.83 17.54 -2.23
N ALA A 112 -2.30 18.74 -2.58
CA ALA A 112 -1.45 19.74 -3.24
C ALA A 112 -0.24 20.15 -2.38
N ALA A 113 -0.41 20.24 -1.05
CA ALA A 113 0.68 20.51 -0.11
C ALA A 113 1.70 19.36 -0.05
N LEU A 114 1.25 18.11 -0.14
CA LEU A 114 2.13 16.94 -0.23
C LEU A 114 2.99 17.00 -1.50
N TYR A 115 2.40 17.25 -2.68
CA TYR A 115 3.17 17.39 -3.92
C TYR A 115 4.20 18.53 -3.85
N ARG A 116 3.83 19.69 -3.29
CA ARG A 116 4.79 20.79 -3.04
C ARG A 116 5.92 20.37 -2.08
N THR A 117 5.59 19.59 -1.05
CA THR A 117 6.57 19.08 -0.08
C THR A 117 7.56 18.14 -0.74
N LEU A 118 7.08 17.19 -1.56
CA LEU A 118 7.93 16.29 -2.34
C LEU A 118 8.82 17.10 -3.30
N ALA A 119 8.24 18.05 -4.05
CA ALA A 119 8.99 18.90 -4.98
C ALA A 119 10.13 19.65 -4.28
N ARG A 120 9.89 20.16 -3.07
CA ARG A 120 10.86 20.94 -2.29
C ARG A 120 11.92 20.09 -1.60
N LYS A 121 11.53 19.01 -0.92
CA LYS A 121 12.43 18.22 -0.05
C LYS A 121 13.33 17.26 -0.83
N VAL A 122 12.86 16.72 -1.94
CA VAL A 122 13.59 15.66 -2.66
C VAL A 122 14.73 16.26 -3.47
N THR A 123 15.94 15.98 -2.99
CA THR A 123 17.21 16.41 -3.62
C THR A 123 18.06 15.24 -4.12
N TRP A 124 17.61 13.99 -3.92
CA TRP A 124 18.26 12.76 -4.36
C TRP A 124 17.42 12.06 -5.46
N PRO A 125 18.00 11.17 -6.26
CA PRO A 125 17.22 10.36 -7.21
C PRO A 125 16.17 9.54 -6.48
N MET A 126 14.90 9.73 -6.82
CA MET A 126 13.78 8.99 -6.25
C MET A 126 12.80 8.58 -7.34
N THR A 127 12.25 7.38 -7.26
CA THR A 127 11.15 6.95 -8.14
C THR A 127 9.81 7.06 -7.42
N LEU A 128 8.91 7.86 -7.95
CA LEU A 128 7.52 7.95 -7.51
C LEU A 128 6.65 7.01 -8.35
N TYR A 129 6.08 6.00 -7.71
CA TYR A 129 5.12 5.08 -8.30
C TYR A 129 3.68 5.59 -8.14
N VAL A 130 2.96 5.64 -9.25
CA VAL A 130 1.57 6.11 -9.32
C VAL A 130 0.69 5.15 -10.12
N GLN A 131 -0.63 5.22 -9.95
CA GLN A 131 -1.52 4.40 -10.76
C GLN A 131 -1.47 4.81 -12.24
N TYR A 132 -1.41 3.83 -13.15
CA TYR A 132 -1.55 4.07 -14.58
C TYR A 132 -2.97 4.54 -14.91
N TYR A 133 -3.98 3.75 -14.54
CA TYR A 133 -5.36 4.09 -14.82
C TYR A 133 -5.82 5.23 -13.93
N ASN A 134 -5.96 6.41 -14.53
CA ASN A 134 -6.53 7.57 -13.89
C ASN A 134 -7.65 8.18 -14.74
N PRO A 135 -8.93 7.97 -14.39
CA PRO A 135 -10.06 8.47 -15.19
C PRO A 135 -10.16 10.00 -15.24
N GLU A 136 -9.64 10.70 -14.22
CA GLU A 136 -9.67 12.16 -14.14
C GLU A 136 -8.48 12.83 -14.83
N ARG A 137 -7.56 12.04 -15.42
CA ARG A 137 -6.40 12.53 -16.17
C ARG A 137 -5.53 13.53 -15.38
N PHE A 138 -5.35 13.28 -14.08
CA PHE A 138 -4.44 14.07 -13.24
C PHE A 138 -3.02 14.05 -13.82
N ASP A 139 -2.46 15.23 -14.05
CA ASP A 139 -1.12 15.39 -14.56
C ASP A 139 -0.10 15.41 -13.41
N TYR A 140 0.51 14.26 -13.16
CA TYR A 140 1.53 14.11 -12.12
C TYR A 140 2.80 14.95 -12.41
N HIS A 141 3.14 15.19 -13.67
CA HIS A 141 4.33 15.97 -14.03
C HIS A 141 4.11 17.46 -13.78
N ALA A 142 2.92 17.97 -14.09
CA ALA A 142 2.54 19.34 -13.75
C ALA A 142 2.42 19.53 -12.23
N ALA A 143 1.88 18.55 -11.50
CA ALA A 143 1.75 18.61 -10.05
C ALA A 143 3.09 18.51 -9.32
N LEU A 144 4.07 17.81 -9.91
CA LEU A 144 5.38 17.53 -9.31
C LEU A 144 6.54 17.85 -10.26
N PRO A 145 6.83 19.14 -10.51
CA PRO A 145 7.88 19.58 -11.43
C PRO A 145 9.29 19.49 -10.79
N ASN A 146 9.75 18.29 -10.44
CA ASN A 146 11.08 18.05 -9.88
C ASN A 146 11.83 16.97 -10.70
N GLY A 147 12.92 17.35 -11.36
CA GLY A 147 13.72 16.47 -12.22
C GLY A 147 14.52 15.37 -11.49
N ARG A 148 14.61 15.41 -10.15
CA ARG A 148 15.17 14.31 -9.34
C ARG A 148 14.15 13.20 -9.07
N ILE A 149 12.86 13.46 -9.34
CA ILE A 149 11.78 12.50 -9.14
C ILE A 149 11.38 11.91 -10.48
N ARG A 150 11.64 10.61 -10.66
CA ARG A 150 11.16 9.84 -11.80
C ARG A 150 9.75 9.33 -11.51
N ILE A 151 8.78 9.67 -12.33
CA ILE A 151 7.39 9.18 -12.20
C ILE A 151 7.24 7.88 -13.00
N VAL A 152 6.82 6.80 -12.35
CA VAL A 152 6.64 5.48 -12.97
C VAL A 152 5.24 4.97 -12.68
N PRO A 153 4.39 4.75 -13.70
CA PRO A 153 3.07 4.21 -13.46
C PRO A 153 3.10 2.71 -13.14
N PHE A 154 2.06 2.18 -12.50
CA PHE A 154 1.83 0.74 -12.34
C PHE A 154 0.34 0.39 -12.54
N HIS A 155 0.08 -0.84 -12.95
CA HIS A 155 -1.29 -1.33 -13.18
C HIS A 155 -2.01 -1.63 -11.86
N THR A 156 -3.30 -1.33 -11.82
CA THR A 156 -4.11 -1.51 -10.59
C THR A 156 -5.25 -2.50 -10.74
N GLN A 157 -5.44 -3.05 -11.92
CA GLN A 157 -6.45 -4.06 -12.19
C GLN A 157 -6.12 -5.40 -11.50
N PRO A 158 -6.89 -5.86 -10.50
CA PRO A 158 -6.65 -7.15 -9.86
C PRO A 158 -6.99 -8.30 -10.80
N TYR A 159 -6.21 -9.38 -10.71
CA TYR A 159 -6.49 -10.66 -11.37
C TYR A 159 -6.98 -11.67 -10.33
N ARG A 160 -8.16 -12.27 -10.56
CA ARG A 160 -8.80 -13.23 -9.63
C ARG A 160 -9.15 -14.56 -10.31
N GLY A 161 -8.39 -14.92 -11.35
CA GLY A 161 -8.60 -16.16 -12.09
C GLY A 161 -7.73 -17.31 -11.57
N PHE A 162 -7.00 -17.95 -12.49
CA PHE A 162 -6.14 -19.08 -12.17
C PHE A 162 -4.86 -18.64 -11.45
N ARG A 163 -4.60 -19.15 -10.25
CA ARG A 163 -3.42 -18.82 -9.41
C ARG A 163 -2.07 -18.87 -10.15
N ARG A 164 -1.87 -19.83 -11.05
CA ARG A 164 -0.64 -19.92 -11.86
C ARG A 164 -0.49 -18.73 -12.81
N LEU A 165 -1.58 -18.31 -13.44
CA LEU A 165 -1.60 -17.15 -14.32
C LEU A 165 -1.49 -15.85 -13.50
N GLU A 166 -2.06 -15.79 -12.31
CA GLU A 166 -1.92 -14.65 -11.38
C GLU A 166 -0.44 -14.33 -11.11
N PHE A 167 0.35 -15.31 -10.68
CA PHE A 167 1.76 -15.09 -10.38
C PHE A 167 2.62 -14.87 -11.63
N TRP A 168 2.21 -15.42 -12.77
CA TRP A 168 2.82 -15.08 -14.05
C TRP A 168 2.57 -13.62 -14.40
N LEU A 169 1.33 -13.13 -14.33
CA LEU A 169 0.99 -11.73 -14.56
C LEU A 169 1.72 -10.81 -13.58
N TYR A 170 1.80 -11.22 -12.31
CA TYR A 170 2.50 -10.47 -11.27
C TYR A 170 3.98 -10.29 -11.63
N ARG A 171 4.69 -11.37 -12.00
CA ARG A 171 6.11 -11.33 -12.43
C ARG A 171 6.36 -10.42 -13.63
N HIS A 172 5.37 -10.24 -14.49
CA HIS A 172 5.47 -9.41 -15.68
C HIS A 172 4.98 -7.97 -15.45
N GLY A 173 4.75 -7.56 -14.20
CA GLY A 173 4.25 -6.23 -13.87
C GLY A 173 2.85 -5.95 -14.41
N LEU A 174 2.09 -6.99 -14.73
CA LEU A 174 0.73 -6.92 -15.24
C LEU A 174 -0.30 -7.11 -14.11
N GLY A 175 0.14 -7.58 -12.95
CA GLY A 175 -0.70 -7.73 -11.78
C GLY A 175 -1.02 -6.42 -11.07
N SER A 176 -1.77 -6.56 -9.98
CA SER A 176 -2.08 -5.49 -9.05
C SER A 176 -2.18 -6.06 -7.65
N ALA A 177 -1.61 -5.33 -6.69
CA ALA A 177 -1.80 -5.55 -5.26
C ALA A 177 -2.84 -4.58 -4.67
N ASN A 178 -3.85 -4.24 -5.46
CA ASN A 178 -4.98 -3.43 -5.03
C ASN A 178 -5.93 -4.26 -4.14
N PHE A 179 -5.50 -4.45 -2.91
CA PHE A 179 -6.26 -5.16 -1.87
C PHE A 179 -6.78 -4.23 -0.77
N GLY A 180 -6.54 -2.92 -0.87
CA GLY A 180 -7.12 -1.94 0.05
C GLY A 180 -6.12 -0.99 0.69
N THR A 181 -4.81 -1.21 0.53
CA THR A 181 -3.79 -0.28 1.05
C THR A 181 -2.69 0.08 0.07
N VAL A 182 -2.07 1.23 0.31
CA VAL A 182 -0.92 1.70 -0.46
C VAL A 182 0.34 0.86 -0.16
N ILE A 183 0.47 0.36 1.07
CA ILE A 183 1.63 -0.44 1.47
C ILE A 183 1.72 -1.75 0.68
N GLN A 184 0.58 -2.39 0.39
CA GLN A 184 0.52 -3.60 -0.44
C GLN A 184 1.02 -3.38 -1.87
N HIS A 185 0.77 -2.19 -2.44
CA HIS A 185 1.38 -1.80 -3.71
C HIS A 185 2.89 -1.64 -3.57
N GLY A 186 3.37 -1.04 -2.47
CA GLY A 186 4.79 -0.95 -2.15
C GLY A 186 5.45 -2.32 -2.05
N GLU A 187 4.80 -3.29 -1.40
CA GLU A 187 5.27 -4.67 -1.29
C GLU A 187 5.40 -5.32 -2.67
N TYR A 188 4.34 -5.22 -3.49
CA TYR A 188 4.34 -5.75 -4.85
C TYR A 188 5.41 -5.12 -5.73
N ILE A 189 5.57 -3.79 -5.66
CA ILE A 189 6.60 -3.06 -6.38
C ILE A 189 7.99 -3.50 -5.92
N GLY A 190 8.23 -3.65 -4.62
CA GLY A 190 9.49 -4.15 -4.08
C GLY A 190 9.84 -5.54 -4.62
N LEU A 191 8.87 -6.45 -4.66
CA LEU A 191 9.06 -7.79 -5.24
C LEU A 191 9.34 -7.74 -6.74
N LEU A 192 8.64 -6.88 -7.49
CA LEU A 192 8.87 -6.67 -8.93
C LEU A 192 10.24 -6.08 -9.25
N LEU A 193 10.75 -5.22 -8.38
CA LEU A 193 12.09 -4.66 -8.46
C LEU A 193 13.17 -5.69 -8.12
N GLY A 194 12.80 -6.85 -7.58
CA GLY A 194 13.71 -7.97 -7.31
C GLY A 194 14.31 -7.98 -5.90
N TYR A 195 13.79 -7.16 -4.97
CA TYR A 195 14.20 -7.25 -3.56
C TYR A 195 13.81 -8.63 -2.98
N ARG A 196 14.71 -9.20 -2.18
CA ARG A 196 14.58 -10.54 -1.59
C ARG A 196 13.99 -10.53 -0.20
N THR A 197 14.19 -9.46 0.54
CA THR A 197 13.57 -9.29 1.87
C THR A 197 12.92 -7.92 1.96
N LEU A 198 11.62 -7.91 2.27
CA LEU A 198 10.88 -6.69 2.53
C LEU A 198 10.67 -6.55 4.05
N HIS A 199 10.94 -5.36 4.60
CA HIS A 199 10.77 -5.06 6.01
C HIS A 199 9.68 -4.00 6.19
N LEU A 200 8.59 -4.37 6.87
CA LEU A 200 7.43 -3.52 7.06
C LEU A 200 7.51 -2.76 8.39
N TYR A 201 7.33 -1.45 8.33
CA TYR A 201 7.31 -0.52 9.47
C TYR A 201 6.08 0.39 9.40
N GLY A 202 5.47 0.70 10.55
CA GLY A 202 4.24 1.49 10.65
C GLY A 202 3.00 0.82 10.04
N VAL A 203 2.98 -0.52 9.95
CA VAL A 203 1.94 -1.29 9.25
C VAL A 203 0.96 -1.90 10.26
N ASP A 204 0.30 -1.04 11.04
CA ASP A 204 -0.54 -1.44 12.18
C ASP A 204 -1.80 -2.23 11.78
N HIS A 205 -2.54 -1.77 10.77
CA HIS A 205 -3.84 -2.33 10.39
C HIS A 205 -4.82 -2.56 11.56
N THR A 206 -4.77 -1.72 12.59
CA THR A 206 -5.73 -1.68 13.71
C THR A 206 -7.12 -1.13 13.30
N LEU A 207 -7.53 -1.42 12.07
CA LEU A 207 -8.69 -0.85 11.39
C LEU A 207 -10.03 -1.29 12.00
N THR A 208 -10.01 -2.32 12.86
CA THR A 208 -11.19 -2.77 13.60
C THR A 208 -11.31 -2.12 14.98
N GLU A 209 -10.25 -1.48 15.48
CA GLU A 209 -10.26 -0.83 16.78
C GLU A 209 -11.19 0.39 16.77
N GLY A 210 -12.00 0.52 17.82
CA GLY A 210 -12.91 1.64 17.98
C GLY A 210 -14.12 1.65 17.05
N LEU A 211 -14.33 0.61 16.22
CA LEU A 211 -15.54 0.52 15.39
C LEU A 211 -16.80 0.48 16.27
N THR A 212 -17.78 1.30 15.91
CA THR A 212 -19.06 1.38 16.61
C THR A 212 -20.17 1.83 15.64
N VAL A 213 -21.41 1.82 16.11
CA VAL A 213 -22.56 2.38 15.41
C VAL A 213 -23.20 3.45 16.27
N ASP A 214 -23.41 4.64 15.70
CA ASP A 214 -24.02 5.75 16.44
C ASP A 214 -25.56 5.61 16.57
N ARG A 215 -26.18 6.53 17.33
CA ARG A 215 -27.65 6.56 17.52
C ARG A 215 -28.44 6.77 16.22
N ARG A 216 -27.79 7.13 15.11
CA ARG A 216 -28.39 7.31 13.79
C ARG A 216 -28.10 6.11 12.87
N ASN A 217 -27.61 4.98 13.42
CA ASN A 217 -27.23 3.78 12.69
C ASN A 217 -26.13 4.00 11.64
N ARG A 218 -25.21 4.95 11.88
CA ARG A 218 -24.05 5.18 11.02
C ARG A 218 -22.84 4.43 11.57
N LEU A 219 -22.08 3.79 10.70
CA LEU A 219 -20.78 3.23 11.07
C LEU A 219 -19.84 4.39 11.47
N CYS A 220 -19.25 4.27 12.64
CA CYS A 220 -18.34 5.25 13.21
C CYS A 220 -17.06 4.58 13.72
N ARG A 221 -16.00 5.38 13.88
CA ARG A 221 -14.82 5.01 14.66
C ARG A 221 -14.64 5.95 15.83
N ILE A 222 -14.30 5.38 16.97
CA ILE A 222 -13.90 6.08 18.18
C ILE A 222 -12.37 6.10 18.18
N ASP A 223 -11.79 7.29 18.04
CA ASP A 223 -10.35 7.45 18.26
C ASP A 223 -10.15 7.58 19.79
N ARG A 224 -9.69 6.52 20.45
CA ARG A 224 -9.31 6.60 21.88
C ARG A 224 -7.88 7.10 21.96
N HIS A 225 -7.67 8.33 22.42
CA HIS A 225 -6.33 8.78 22.79
C HIS A 225 -6.04 8.34 24.23
N PHE A 226 -4.82 7.84 24.49
CA PHE A 226 -4.39 7.42 25.84
C PHE A 226 -4.48 8.55 26.89
N TYR A 227 -4.47 9.81 26.44
CA TYR A 227 -4.59 11.01 27.29
C TYR A 227 -6.02 11.58 27.34
N ASP A 228 -7.05 10.85 26.89
CA ASP A 228 -8.43 11.29 27.07
C ASP A 228 -8.79 11.17 28.55
N ASP A 229 -8.55 12.27 29.28
CA ASP A 229 -8.88 12.53 30.69
C ASP A 229 -10.40 12.40 30.96
N GLY A 230 -10.95 11.19 30.82
CA GLY A 230 -12.36 10.89 31.07
C GLY A 230 -13.36 11.54 30.11
N ARG A 231 -12.91 12.17 29.01
CA ARG A 231 -13.82 12.71 28.00
C ARG A 231 -14.50 11.56 27.24
N PRO A 232 -15.82 11.65 26.95
CA PRO A 232 -16.49 10.65 26.12
C PRO A 232 -15.83 10.65 24.75
N ALA A 233 -15.21 9.55 24.38
CA ALA A 233 -14.53 9.42 23.11
C ALA A 233 -15.57 9.60 21.98
N GLU A 234 -15.33 10.58 21.11
CA GLU A 234 -16.30 10.99 20.09
C GLU A 234 -16.33 9.96 18.95
N ALA A 235 -17.54 9.58 18.53
CA ALA A 235 -17.73 8.66 17.43
C ALA A 235 -17.78 9.43 16.11
N HIS A 236 -16.78 9.23 15.25
CA HIS A 236 -16.69 9.89 13.96
C HIS A 236 -17.25 9.00 12.85
N PRO A 237 -18.29 9.43 12.09
CA PRO A 237 -18.84 8.66 10.99
C PRO A 237 -17.79 8.38 9.91
N MET A 238 -17.80 7.16 9.39
CA MET A 238 -16.84 6.69 8.39
C MET A 238 -17.42 6.81 6.98
N TYR A 239 -16.60 7.31 6.05
CA TYR A 239 -17.00 7.55 4.65
C TYR A 239 -15.99 6.92 3.69
N VAL A 240 -16.47 6.58 2.49
CA VAL A 240 -15.66 6.10 1.37
C VAL A 240 -14.79 7.23 0.83
N ASN A 241 -13.47 7.11 0.96
CA ASN A 241 -12.49 8.16 0.62
C ASN A 241 -12.51 8.59 -0.85
N ALA A 242 -12.99 7.74 -1.76
CA ALA A 242 -12.94 7.94 -3.21
C ALA A 242 -14.25 8.48 -3.84
N THR A 243 -15.12 9.10 -3.03
CA THR A 243 -16.41 9.64 -3.49
C THR A 243 -16.57 11.11 -3.14
N CYS A 244 -17.06 11.89 -4.10
CA CYS A 244 -17.40 13.30 -3.93
C CYS A 244 -18.80 13.53 -4.55
N PRO A 245 -19.86 13.77 -3.75
CA PRO A 245 -19.86 13.95 -2.30
C PRO A 245 -19.54 12.64 -1.53
N PRO A 246 -19.13 12.73 -0.25
CA PRO A 246 -18.78 11.55 0.57
C PRO A 246 -19.95 10.59 0.78
N VAL A 247 -19.72 9.29 0.53
CA VAL A 247 -20.70 8.21 0.78
C VAL A 247 -20.36 7.49 2.08
N PRO A 248 -21.31 7.28 3.02
CA PRO A 248 -21.03 6.61 4.29
C PRO A 248 -20.76 5.11 4.09
N TYR A 249 -19.87 4.56 4.90
CA TYR A 249 -19.70 3.11 4.98
C TYR A 249 -20.87 2.44 5.72
N THR A 250 -21.21 1.23 5.28
CA THR A 250 -21.96 0.28 6.12
C THR A 250 -20.97 -0.66 6.82
N MET A 251 -21.36 -1.24 7.96
CA MET A 251 -20.53 -2.25 8.63
C MET A 251 -20.19 -3.41 7.68
N ALA A 252 -21.17 -3.89 6.91
CA ALA A 252 -20.98 -5.00 5.99
C ALA A 252 -19.96 -4.67 4.88
N SER A 253 -20.08 -3.50 4.24
CA SER A 253 -19.15 -3.10 3.18
C SER A 253 -17.74 -2.85 3.73
N TYR A 254 -17.62 -2.26 4.92
CA TYR A 254 -16.32 -2.05 5.57
C TYR A 254 -15.63 -3.37 5.93
N MET A 255 -16.36 -4.31 6.53
CA MET A 255 -15.83 -5.63 6.88
C MET A 255 -15.43 -6.43 5.64
N ALA A 256 -16.17 -6.32 4.54
CA ALA A 256 -15.81 -6.95 3.28
C ALA A 256 -14.50 -6.40 2.71
N GLU A 257 -14.29 -5.08 2.77
CA GLU A 257 -13.02 -4.46 2.36
C GLU A 257 -11.85 -4.87 3.27
N LEU A 258 -12.07 -4.95 4.59
CA LEU A 258 -11.04 -5.44 5.52
C LEU A 258 -10.66 -6.89 5.25
N ALA A 259 -11.63 -7.76 4.99
CA ALA A 259 -11.36 -9.15 4.64
C ALA A 259 -10.48 -9.26 3.38
N GLU A 260 -10.80 -8.47 2.35
CA GLU A 260 -10.00 -8.43 1.12
C GLU A 260 -8.59 -7.87 1.33
N LEU A 261 -8.44 -6.89 2.23
CA LEU A 261 -7.16 -6.35 2.65
C LEU A 261 -6.28 -7.41 3.28
N PHE A 262 -6.77 -8.13 4.30
CA PHE A 262 -5.96 -9.16 4.97
C PHE A 262 -5.64 -10.32 4.02
N ARG A 263 -6.62 -10.74 3.19
CA ARG A 263 -6.38 -11.72 2.12
C ARG A 263 -5.30 -11.25 1.14
N GLY A 264 -5.20 -9.95 0.87
CA GLY A 264 -4.14 -9.37 0.07
C GLY A 264 -2.73 -9.65 0.61
N HIS A 265 -2.55 -9.59 1.93
CA HIS A 265 -1.27 -9.92 2.55
C HIS A 265 -0.92 -11.41 2.42
N GLU A 266 -1.90 -12.32 2.50
CA GLU A 266 -1.68 -13.74 2.21
C GLU A 266 -1.24 -13.97 0.76
N VAL A 267 -1.87 -13.26 -0.19
CA VAL A 267 -1.50 -13.32 -1.61
C VAL A 267 -0.06 -12.84 -1.83
N LEU A 268 0.32 -11.73 -1.20
CA LEU A 268 1.67 -11.18 -1.28
C LEU A 268 2.71 -12.08 -0.62
N ARG A 269 2.40 -12.70 0.52
CA ARG A 269 3.24 -13.73 1.15
C ARG A 269 3.54 -14.87 0.17
N ASP A 270 2.49 -15.45 -0.39
CA ASP A 270 2.63 -16.59 -1.31
C ASP A 270 3.37 -16.18 -2.59
N TYR A 271 3.14 -14.96 -3.08
CA TYR A 271 3.83 -14.43 -4.23
C TYR A 271 5.33 -14.24 -3.95
N ALA A 272 5.68 -13.64 -2.80
CA ALA A 272 7.06 -13.51 -2.34
C ALA A 272 7.74 -14.87 -2.22
N ALA A 273 7.08 -15.85 -1.59
CA ALA A 273 7.58 -17.22 -1.49
C ALA A 273 7.82 -17.86 -2.87
N SER A 274 6.92 -17.62 -3.83
CA SER A 274 7.08 -18.10 -5.22
C SER A 274 8.30 -17.50 -5.94
N LEU A 275 8.81 -16.36 -5.47
CA LEU A 275 10.02 -15.71 -5.96
C LEU A 275 11.27 -16.15 -5.20
N GLY A 276 11.13 -16.86 -4.07
CA GLY A 276 12.23 -17.06 -3.11
C GLY A 276 12.55 -15.80 -2.32
N ALA A 277 11.57 -14.91 -2.14
CA ALA A 277 11.64 -13.71 -1.31
C ALA A 277 10.78 -13.89 -0.05
N ARG A 278 10.95 -13.00 0.93
CA ARG A 278 10.18 -13.00 2.17
C ARG A 278 9.80 -11.58 2.61
N ILE A 279 8.75 -11.49 3.41
CA ILE A 279 8.22 -10.24 3.95
C ILE A 279 8.22 -10.38 5.47
N VAL A 280 8.88 -9.44 6.15
CA VAL A 280 9.07 -9.41 7.60
C VAL A 280 8.32 -8.23 8.17
N ASN A 281 7.44 -8.48 9.12
CA ASN A 281 6.71 -7.44 9.83
C ASN A 281 7.44 -7.03 11.12
N HIS A 282 7.89 -5.77 11.17
CA HIS A 282 8.50 -5.19 12.38
C HIS A 282 7.48 -4.48 13.27
N THR A 283 6.26 -4.26 12.77
CA THR A 283 5.19 -3.60 13.51
C THR A 283 4.55 -4.52 14.53
N ARG A 284 4.91 -4.30 15.79
CA ARG A 284 4.49 -5.12 16.94
C ARG A 284 2.97 -5.17 17.11
N THR A 285 2.31 -4.02 17.01
CA THR A 285 0.86 -3.84 17.12
C THR A 285 0.11 -4.29 15.87
N SER A 286 0.82 -4.75 14.83
CA SER A 286 0.20 -5.09 13.55
C SER A 286 -0.83 -6.20 13.70
N MET A 287 -2.02 -5.99 13.13
CA MET A 287 -3.02 -7.04 12.97
C MET A 287 -2.72 -8.00 11.82
N ILE A 288 -1.68 -7.77 11.01
CA ILE A 288 -1.29 -8.70 9.94
C ILE A 288 -0.69 -9.97 10.55
N ASP A 289 -1.27 -11.11 10.20
CA ASP A 289 -0.83 -12.47 10.58
C ASP A 289 -0.19 -13.25 9.42
N ALA A 290 -0.17 -12.69 8.21
CA ALA A 290 0.39 -13.34 7.03
C ALA A 290 1.93 -13.43 7.02
N TYR A 291 2.63 -12.57 7.75
CA TYR A 291 4.09 -12.42 7.64
C TYR A 291 4.83 -12.88 8.89
N GLU A 292 6.10 -13.27 8.73
CA GLU A 292 6.98 -13.51 9.87
C GLU A 292 7.17 -12.21 10.66
N ARG A 293 7.18 -12.30 11.99
CA ARG A 293 7.48 -11.16 12.86
C ARG A 293 8.97 -11.11 13.12
N ALA A 294 9.55 -9.90 13.12
CA ALA A 294 10.92 -9.74 13.55
C ALA A 294 11.09 -10.22 15.00
N ALA A 295 12.17 -10.96 15.28
CA ALA A 295 12.50 -11.37 16.63
C ALA A 295 12.70 -10.12 17.51
N ASP A 296 12.17 -10.14 18.73
CA ASP A 296 12.33 -9.04 19.68
C ASP A 296 13.81 -9.00 20.13
N ASP A 297 14.61 -8.06 19.62
CA ASP A 297 16.00 -7.82 20.07
C ASP A 297 16.07 -7.20 21.49
N ARG A 298 15.03 -7.30 22.31
CA ARG A 298 15.07 -6.85 23.70
C ARG A 298 15.47 -8.03 24.58
N PRO A 299 16.40 -7.87 25.54
CA PRO A 299 16.59 -8.88 26.57
C PRO A 299 15.25 -9.12 27.26
N SER A 300 14.86 -10.39 27.36
CA SER A 300 13.73 -10.83 28.16
C SER A 300 13.85 -10.22 29.56
N THR A 301 12.91 -9.35 29.91
CA THR A 301 12.76 -8.78 31.26
C THR A 301 12.38 -9.88 32.24
#